data_AF-A0A6F9CG49-F1
#
_entry.id   AF-A0A6F9CG49-F1
#
_cell.length_a   1.000
_cell.length_b   1.000
_cell.length_c   1.000
_cell.angle_alpha   90.00
_cell.angle_beta   90.00
_cell.angle_gamma   90.00
#
_symmetry.space_group_name_H-M   'P 1'
#
loop_
_entity.id
_entity.type
_entity.pdbx_description
1 polymer ?
#
loop_
_entity_poly.entity_id
_entity_poly.type
_entity_poly.pdbx_seq_one_letter_code
_entity_poly.pdbx_strand_id
1 'polypeptide(L)'
;MPFVIHDMETLQLAERMAWLVGGGEGGGVGPDGVGSGPEELQEREAEAEARLFHCSQCFFVETVTELTEFAKSVPGFQCLDLNDQVTLLKYGVYEALFTLLASCMNKDGVLVASGGGFITREFLKSLWWPFSDMMEPKFQFAMRLNSLALDDSDLALFVATIICWLVNVSNVEQLQESVVLAVRLHILANHPDDTFLLPKLLQKLAYLRELVTEHAQLVQEIEKTEDTSLHPILQEIYRDMY
;
A
#
# COMPACT_ATOMS: atom_id res chain seq x y z
N MET A 1 -22.43 1.76 -3.57
CA MET A 1 -22.14 0.56 -2.76
C MET A 1 -21.09 -0.23 -3.53
N PRO A 2 -19.90 -0.49 -2.96
CA PRO A 2 -18.86 -1.25 -3.63
C PRO A 2 -19.31 -2.69 -3.87
N PHE A 3 -18.79 -3.33 -4.93
CA PHE A 3 -18.94 -4.76 -5.15
C PHE A 3 -18.08 -5.53 -4.14
N VAL A 4 -18.66 -6.47 -3.40
CA VAL A 4 -17.97 -7.19 -2.32
C VAL A 4 -17.31 -8.47 -2.85
N ILE A 5 -16.02 -8.62 -2.60
CA ILE A 5 -15.21 -9.79 -2.97
C ILE A 5 -14.87 -10.54 -1.68
N HIS A 6 -15.44 -11.73 -1.52
CA HIS A 6 -15.31 -12.54 -0.30
C HIS A 6 -14.96 -14.02 -0.56
N ASP A 7 -14.83 -14.41 -1.82
CA ASP A 7 -14.41 -15.74 -2.27
C ASP A 7 -13.90 -15.68 -3.73
N MET A 8 -13.44 -16.81 -4.25
CA MET A 8 -12.94 -16.91 -5.63
C MET A 8 -14.02 -16.67 -6.69
N GLU A 9 -15.29 -16.98 -6.42
CA GLU A 9 -16.38 -16.77 -7.37
C GLU A 9 -16.68 -15.28 -7.57
N THR A 10 -16.75 -14.54 -6.46
CA THR A 10 -16.96 -13.09 -6.45
C THR A 10 -15.75 -12.35 -7.01
N LEU A 11 -14.53 -12.84 -6.76
CA LEU A 11 -13.32 -12.31 -7.39
C LEU A 11 -13.41 -12.39 -8.93
N GLN A 12 -13.72 -13.57 -9.47
CA GLN A 12 -13.88 -13.77 -10.92
C GLN A 12 -15.02 -12.93 -11.51
N LEU A 13 -16.09 -12.71 -10.74
CA LEU A 13 -17.17 -11.83 -11.17
C LEU A 13 -16.69 -10.37 -11.25
N ALA A 14 -15.92 -9.92 -10.26
CA ALA A 14 -15.32 -8.58 -10.27
C ALA A 14 -14.35 -8.37 -11.45
N GLU A 15 -13.54 -9.38 -11.76
CA GLU A 15 -12.63 -9.40 -12.92
C GLU A 15 -13.40 -9.25 -14.24
N ARG A 16 -14.47 -10.06 -14.44
CA ARG A 16 -15.31 -9.98 -15.65
C ARG A 16 -16.03 -8.65 -15.81
N MET A 17 -16.37 -8.01 -14.70
CA MET A 17 -16.98 -6.69 -14.70
C MET A 17 -15.95 -5.55 -14.84
N ALA A 18 -14.68 -5.88 -15.08
CA ALA A 18 -13.55 -4.95 -15.27
C ALA A 18 -13.25 -4.04 -14.06
N TRP A 19 -13.60 -4.46 -12.83
CA TRP A 19 -13.34 -3.65 -11.64
C TRP A 19 -11.88 -3.67 -11.20
N LEU A 20 -11.16 -4.77 -11.37
CA LEU A 20 -9.81 -4.91 -10.79
C LEU A 20 -8.69 -4.36 -11.66
N VAL A 21 -8.91 -4.19 -12.96
CA VAL A 21 -7.92 -3.65 -13.89
C VAL A 21 -8.66 -2.81 -14.93
N GLY A 22 -8.37 -1.52 -14.97
CA GLY A 22 -8.82 -0.66 -16.07
C GLY A 22 -8.19 -1.11 -17.39
N GLY A 23 -8.94 -1.87 -18.19
CA GLY A 23 -8.90 -1.84 -19.67
C GLY A 23 -8.10 -2.92 -20.43
N GLY A 24 -8.83 -3.87 -21.04
CA GLY A 24 -8.49 -4.65 -22.25
C GLY A 24 -7.67 -5.94 -22.02
N GLU A 25 -8.01 -7.13 -22.50
CA GLU A 25 -8.95 -7.60 -23.52
C GLU A 25 -9.75 -8.80 -23.00
N GLY A 26 -11.07 -8.79 -23.22
CA GLY A 26 -11.94 -9.91 -22.91
C GLY A 26 -11.79 -11.04 -23.93
N GLY A 27 -11.02 -12.06 -23.57
CA GLY A 27 -11.11 -13.39 -24.18
C GLY A 27 -12.31 -14.14 -23.61
N GLY A 28 -13.47 -14.04 -24.27
CA GLY A 28 -14.66 -14.80 -23.89
C GLY A 28 -14.45 -16.31 -24.13
N VAL A 29 -14.59 -17.11 -23.07
CA VAL A 29 -14.70 -18.57 -23.17
C VAL A 29 -16.13 -18.96 -22.77
N GLY A 30 -16.82 -19.60 -23.72
CA GLY A 30 -18.21 -20.02 -23.59
C GLY A 30 -18.44 -21.15 -22.57
N PRO A 31 -19.71 -21.48 -22.27
CA PRO A 31 -20.05 -22.44 -21.25
C PRO A 31 -20.08 -23.85 -21.86
N ASP A 32 -19.00 -24.60 -21.72
CA ASP A 32 -19.05 -26.06 -21.89
C ASP A 32 -18.39 -26.71 -20.68
N GLY A 33 -19.22 -27.39 -19.89
CA GLY A 33 -18.81 -28.07 -18.67
C GLY A 33 -18.17 -29.42 -18.94
N VAL A 34 -17.09 -29.71 -18.22
CA VAL A 34 -16.62 -31.05 -17.83
C VAL A 34 -16.00 -30.90 -16.44
N GLY A 35 -16.25 -31.86 -15.55
CA GLY A 35 -16.09 -31.71 -14.09
C GLY A 35 -14.67 -31.38 -13.61
N SER A 36 -14.60 -30.46 -12.65
CA SER A 36 -13.36 -29.95 -12.04
C SER A 36 -12.68 -31.02 -11.18
N GLY A 37 -11.53 -31.51 -11.62
CA GLY A 37 -10.65 -32.31 -10.77
C GLY A 37 -10.04 -31.45 -9.63
N PRO A 38 -9.57 -32.06 -8.52
CA PRO A 38 -8.87 -31.32 -7.46
C PRO A 38 -7.66 -30.52 -7.96
N GLU A 39 -6.95 -31.03 -8.97
CA GLU A 39 -5.76 -30.39 -9.55
C GLU A 39 -6.12 -29.12 -10.36
N GLU A 40 -7.20 -29.15 -11.15
CA GLU A 40 -7.66 -27.99 -11.95
C GLU A 40 -8.17 -26.85 -11.05
N LEU A 41 -8.78 -27.18 -9.92
CA LEU A 41 -9.22 -26.19 -8.94
C LEU A 41 -8.03 -25.47 -8.29
N GLN A 42 -6.99 -26.23 -7.93
CA GLN A 42 -5.79 -25.69 -7.30
C GLN A 42 -4.98 -24.80 -8.26
N GLU A 43 -4.86 -25.20 -9.53
CA GLU A 43 -4.23 -24.37 -10.56
C GLU A 43 -4.97 -23.04 -10.75
N ARG A 44 -6.30 -23.08 -10.78
CA ARG A 44 -7.14 -21.89 -10.93
C ARG A 44 -7.06 -20.92 -9.73
N GLU A 45 -6.89 -21.45 -8.53
CA GLU A 45 -6.67 -20.65 -7.31
C GLU A 45 -5.31 -19.95 -7.35
N ALA A 46 -4.25 -20.68 -7.70
CA ALA A 46 -2.90 -20.12 -7.85
C ALA A 46 -2.85 -19.00 -8.91
N GLU A 47 -3.52 -19.20 -10.05
CA GLU A 47 -3.62 -18.15 -11.07
C GLU A 47 -4.36 -16.90 -10.55
N ALA A 48 -5.40 -17.06 -9.75
CA ALA A 48 -6.15 -15.94 -9.18
C ALA A 48 -5.31 -15.14 -8.17
N GLU A 49 -4.51 -15.83 -7.36
CA GLU A 49 -3.57 -15.21 -6.43
C GLU A 49 -2.45 -14.46 -7.15
N ALA A 50 -1.88 -15.04 -8.21
CA ALA A 50 -0.91 -14.37 -9.07
C ALA A 50 -1.50 -13.09 -9.70
N ARG A 51 -2.77 -13.12 -10.09
CA ARG A 51 -3.47 -11.91 -10.59
C ARG A 51 -3.70 -10.87 -9.50
N LEU A 52 -4.10 -11.26 -8.29
CA LEU A 52 -4.21 -10.35 -7.15
C LEU A 52 -2.87 -9.69 -6.85
N PHE A 53 -1.78 -10.46 -6.89
CA PHE A 53 -0.43 -9.95 -6.73
C PHE A 53 -0.09 -8.94 -7.83
N HIS A 54 -0.33 -9.28 -9.09
CA HIS A 54 -0.11 -8.36 -10.21
C HIS A 54 -0.92 -7.06 -10.05
N CYS A 55 -2.20 -7.14 -9.67
CA CYS A 55 -3.03 -5.97 -9.41
C CYS A 55 -2.46 -5.09 -8.28
N SER A 56 -1.95 -5.72 -7.21
CA SER A 56 -1.30 -5.00 -6.11
C SER A 56 -0.02 -4.28 -6.57
N GLN A 57 0.74 -4.89 -7.49
CA GLN A 57 1.91 -4.25 -8.10
C GLN A 57 1.50 -3.06 -8.97
N CYS A 58 0.45 -3.17 -9.80
CA CYS A 58 -0.06 -2.04 -10.59
C CYS A 58 -0.49 -0.86 -9.70
N PHE A 59 -1.26 -1.14 -8.66
CA PHE A 59 -1.68 -0.15 -7.67
C PHE A 59 -0.48 0.56 -7.02
N PHE A 60 0.56 -0.21 -6.68
CA PHE A 60 1.80 0.35 -6.17
C PHE A 60 2.44 1.32 -7.17
N VAL A 61 2.60 0.94 -8.43
CA VAL A 61 3.24 1.77 -9.47
C VAL A 61 2.50 3.09 -9.68
N GLU A 62 1.17 3.03 -9.74
CA GLU A 62 0.31 4.23 -9.81
C GLU A 62 0.55 5.13 -8.58
N THR A 63 0.51 4.53 -7.38
CA THR A 63 0.70 5.29 -6.13
C THR A 63 2.09 5.89 -6.01
N VAL A 64 3.15 5.24 -6.51
CA VAL A 64 4.52 5.82 -6.53
C VAL A 64 4.55 7.08 -7.37
N THR A 65 3.85 7.07 -8.51
CA THR A 65 3.79 8.23 -9.40
C THR A 65 3.08 9.39 -8.70
N GLU A 66 1.95 9.11 -8.04
CA GLU A 66 1.21 10.11 -7.26
C GLU A 66 2.01 10.65 -6.07
N LEU A 67 2.68 9.78 -5.32
CA LEU A 67 3.55 10.16 -4.20
C LEU A 67 4.76 10.96 -4.64
N THR A 68 5.29 10.69 -5.83
CA THR A 68 6.38 11.48 -6.43
C THR A 68 5.93 12.90 -6.75
N GLU A 69 4.74 13.06 -7.35
CA GLU A 69 4.17 14.39 -7.61
C GLU A 69 3.80 15.11 -6.30
N PHE A 70 3.26 14.38 -5.31
CA PHE A 70 3.02 14.92 -3.99
C PHE A 70 4.30 15.42 -3.32
N ALA A 71 5.38 14.64 -3.33
CA ALA A 71 6.66 15.03 -2.74
C ALA A 71 7.22 16.32 -3.36
N LYS A 72 7.11 16.48 -4.69
CA LYS A 72 7.52 17.72 -5.38
C LYS A 72 6.73 18.94 -4.92
N SER A 73 5.49 18.78 -4.45
CA SER A 73 4.69 19.87 -3.92
C SER A 73 5.10 20.31 -2.50
N VAL A 74 5.89 19.49 -1.79
CA VAL A 74 6.38 19.83 -0.45
C VAL A 74 7.41 20.97 -0.55
N PRO A 75 7.19 22.10 0.16
CA PRO A 75 8.11 23.24 0.10
C PRO A 75 9.55 22.86 0.49
N GLY A 76 10.50 23.14 -0.41
CA GLY A 76 11.92 22.83 -0.21
C GLY A 76 12.37 21.46 -0.73
N PHE A 77 11.45 20.53 -1.04
CA PHE A 77 11.83 19.20 -1.54
C PHE A 77 12.53 19.27 -2.90
N GLN A 78 12.00 20.05 -3.84
CA GLN A 78 12.60 20.24 -5.17
C GLN A 78 13.95 20.99 -5.14
N CYS A 79 14.32 21.59 -4.00
CA CYS A 79 15.61 22.27 -3.83
C CYS A 79 16.73 21.31 -3.42
N LEU A 80 16.40 20.06 -3.06
CA LEU A 80 17.37 19.02 -2.78
C LEU A 80 18.03 18.52 -4.07
N ASP A 81 19.23 17.94 -3.95
CA ASP A 81 19.86 17.25 -5.07
C ASP A 81 19.00 16.08 -5.56
N LEU A 82 19.01 15.80 -6.86
CA LEU A 82 18.20 14.74 -7.46
C LEU A 82 18.45 13.38 -6.81
N ASN A 83 19.69 13.10 -6.41
CA ASN A 83 20.04 11.87 -5.70
C ASN A 83 19.33 11.77 -4.35
N ASP A 84 19.23 12.87 -3.60
CA ASP A 84 18.56 12.90 -2.32
C ASP A 84 17.05 12.77 -2.48
N GLN A 85 16.46 13.43 -3.48
CA GLN A 85 15.04 13.27 -3.81
C GLN A 85 14.69 11.81 -4.13
N VAL A 86 15.50 11.15 -4.97
CA VAL A 86 15.34 9.72 -5.30
C VAL A 86 15.51 8.85 -4.07
N THR A 87 16.51 9.12 -3.24
CA THR A 87 16.77 8.34 -2.02
C THR A 87 15.62 8.46 -1.03
N LEU A 88 15.10 9.67 -0.78
CA LEU A 88 13.96 9.90 0.10
C LEU A 88 12.70 9.15 -0.37
N LEU A 89 12.39 9.23 -1.67
CA LEU A 89 11.26 8.51 -2.26
C LEU A 89 11.46 6.98 -2.19
N LYS A 90 12.66 6.49 -2.53
CA LYS A 90 12.97 5.06 -2.51
C LYS A 90 12.69 4.42 -1.14
N TYR A 91 13.15 5.06 -0.06
CA TYR A 91 12.94 4.51 1.29
C TYR A 91 11.55 4.84 1.86
N GLY A 92 10.92 5.95 1.46
CA GLY A 92 9.65 6.41 2.04
C GLY A 92 8.38 5.96 1.35
N VAL A 93 8.46 5.48 0.10
CA VAL A 93 7.26 5.21 -0.70
C VAL A 93 6.39 4.09 -0.12
N TYR A 94 6.98 3.03 0.44
CA TYR A 94 6.19 1.96 1.06
C TYR A 94 5.56 2.38 2.39
N GLU A 95 6.27 3.16 3.19
CA GLU A 95 5.74 3.70 4.44
C GLU A 95 4.55 4.65 4.16
N ALA A 96 4.70 5.50 3.15
CA ALA A 96 3.64 6.38 2.67
C ALA A 96 2.46 5.59 2.07
N LEU A 97 2.74 4.56 1.26
CA LEU A 97 1.72 3.69 0.69
C LEU A 97 0.89 2.99 1.76
N PHE A 98 1.51 2.38 2.78
CA PHE A 98 0.75 1.71 3.85
C PHE A 98 -0.04 2.69 4.71
N THR A 99 0.44 3.93 4.83
CA THR A 99 -0.29 5.02 5.47
C THR A 99 -1.53 5.42 4.66
N LEU A 100 -1.41 5.55 3.34
CA LEU A 100 -2.56 5.82 2.46
C LEU A 100 -3.51 4.63 2.39
N LEU A 101 -2.99 3.41 2.33
CA LEU A 101 -3.80 2.19 2.28
C LEU A 101 -4.67 2.04 3.54
N ALA A 102 -4.21 2.52 4.69
CA ALA A 102 -4.98 2.50 5.93
C ALA A 102 -6.31 3.28 5.83
N SER A 103 -6.37 4.37 5.07
CA SER A 103 -7.62 5.13 4.87
C SER A 103 -8.65 4.37 4.03
N CYS A 104 -8.18 3.42 3.22
CA CYS A 104 -9.02 2.51 2.44
C CYS A 104 -9.46 1.26 3.23
N MET A 105 -9.03 1.10 4.48
CA MET A 105 -9.25 -0.10 5.29
C MET A 105 -10.21 0.11 6.45
N ASN A 106 -11.05 -0.89 6.71
CA ASN A 106 -11.76 -1.05 7.96
C ASN A 106 -11.42 -2.42 8.59
N LYS A 107 -12.07 -2.77 9.70
CA LYS A 107 -11.83 -4.03 10.40
C LYS A 107 -12.17 -5.27 9.56
N ASP A 108 -13.05 -5.12 8.57
CA ASP A 108 -13.69 -6.19 7.79
C ASP A 108 -13.08 -6.33 6.38
N GLY A 109 -12.28 -5.38 5.89
CA GLY A 109 -11.71 -5.43 4.55
C GLY A 109 -11.14 -4.10 4.03
N VAL A 110 -10.78 -4.10 2.75
CA VAL A 110 -10.12 -2.99 2.05
C VAL A 110 -10.88 -2.59 0.80
N LEU A 111 -11.01 -1.29 0.56
CA LEU A 111 -11.54 -0.73 -0.69
C LEU A 111 -10.48 -0.82 -1.80
N VAL A 112 -10.91 -1.23 -2.98
CA VAL A 112 -10.09 -1.34 -4.19
C VAL A 112 -10.80 -0.66 -5.36
N ALA A 113 -10.09 -0.50 -6.49
CA ALA A 113 -10.66 0.04 -7.73
C ALA A 113 -11.34 1.42 -7.53
N SER A 114 -10.65 2.33 -6.85
CA SER A 114 -11.17 3.67 -6.51
C SER A 114 -12.52 3.64 -5.78
N GLY A 115 -12.71 2.65 -4.90
CA GLY A 115 -13.93 2.44 -4.13
C GLY A 115 -15.04 1.68 -4.87
N GLY A 116 -14.77 1.17 -6.08
CA GLY A 116 -15.68 0.31 -6.82
C GLY A 116 -15.79 -1.11 -6.26
N GLY A 117 -14.74 -1.60 -5.59
CA GLY A 117 -14.69 -2.93 -4.99
C GLY A 117 -14.34 -2.89 -3.50
N PHE A 118 -14.73 -3.94 -2.77
CA PHE A 118 -14.37 -4.15 -1.37
C PHE A 118 -13.95 -5.60 -1.16
N ILE A 119 -12.68 -5.83 -0.89
CA ILE A 119 -12.14 -7.17 -0.63
C ILE A 119 -12.18 -7.42 0.88
N THR A 120 -12.86 -8.48 1.28
CA THR A 120 -12.97 -8.83 2.71
C THR A 120 -11.63 -9.31 3.26
N ARG A 121 -11.38 -8.97 4.52
CA ARG A 121 -10.19 -9.39 5.26
C ARG A 121 -10.11 -10.89 5.42
N GLU A 122 -11.24 -11.55 5.67
CA GLU A 122 -11.30 -13.01 5.82
C GLU A 122 -10.97 -13.72 4.51
N PHE A 123 -11.40 -13.18 3.36
CA PHE A 123 -11.00 -13.72 2.07
C PHE A 123 -9.48 -13.59 1.84
N LEU A 124 -8.90 -12.41 2.11
CA LEU A 124 -7.45 -12.21 2.00
C LEU A 124 -6.64 -13.17 2.89
N LYS A 125 -7.16 -13.52 4.07
CA LYS A 125 -6.56 -14.52 4.96
C LYS A 125 -6.70 -15.96 4.48
N SER A 126 -7.71 -16.25 3.67
CA SER A 126 -7.96 -17.59 3.13
C SER A 126 -7.09 -17.95 1.93
N LEU A 127 -6.36 -16.97 1.36
CA LEU A 127 -5.41 -17.21 0.28
C LEU A 127 -4.26 -18.12 0.73
N TRP A 128 -3.53 -18.70 -0.20
CA TRP A 128 -2.36 -19.51 0.09
C TRP A 128 -1.20 -18.67 0.65
N TRP A 129 -0.31 -19.32 1.40
CA TRP A 129 0.92 -18.67 1.87
C TRP A 129 1.87 -18.47 0.67
N PRO A 130 2.45 -17.28 0.46
CA PRO A 130 2.60 -16.16 1.42
C PRO A 130 1.56 -15.03 1.30
N PHE A 131 0.56 -15.13 0.42
CA PHE A 131 -0.48 -14.10 0.25
C PHE A 131 -1.36 -13.92 1.49
N SER A 132 -1.65 -14.99 2.22
CA SER A 132 -2.42 -14.97 3.48
C SER A 132 -1.86 -13.99 4.52
N ASP A 133 -0.54 -13.92 4.60
CA ASP A 133 0.19 -13.20 5.65
C ASP A 133 0.57 -11.79 5.20
N MET A 134 0.42 -11.49 3.91
CA MET A 134 0.83 -10.22 3.35
C MET A 134 -0.01 -9.05 3.89
N MET A 135 -1.33 -9.22 3.99
CA MET A 135 -2.26 -8.12 4.28
C MET A 135 -2.58 -7.93 5.76
N GLU A 136 -2.50 -9.00 6.57
CA GLU A 136 -2.90 -8.97 7.98
C GLU A 136 -2.11 -7.94 8.82
N PRO A 137 -0.77 -7.82 8.71
CA PRO A 137 -0.02 -6.77 9.41
C PRO A 137 -0.46 -5.35 9.01
N LYS A 138 -0.87 -5.14 7.74
CA LYS A 138 -1.34 -3.85 7.22
C LYS A 138 -2.71 -3.50 7.81
N PHE A 139 -3.61 -4.48 7.95
CA PHE A 139 -4.87 -4.28 8.68
C PHE A 139 -4.64 -3.90 10.14
N GLN A 140 -3.72 -4.58 10.83
CA GLN A 140 -3.39 -4.26 12.22
C GLN A 140 -2.79 -2.86 12.37
N PHE A 141 -1.93 -2.44 11.44
CA PHE A 141 -1.45 -1.07 11.37
C PHE A 141 -2.59 -0.08 11.12
N ALA A 142 -3.43 -0.33 10.11
CA ALA A 142 -4.54 0.53 9.73
C ALA A 142 -5.52 0.75 10.89
N MET A 143 -5.90 -0.30 11.63
CA MET A 143 -6.81 -0.15 12.77
C MET A 143 -6.23 0.73 13.88
N ARG A 144 -4.90 0.65 14.08
CA ARG A 144 -4.20 1.50 15.05
C ARG A 144 -4.06 2.93 14.55
N LEU A 145 -3.85 3.16 13.25
CA LEU A 145 -3.78 4.50 12.67
C LEU A 145 -5.15 5.17 12.64
N ASN A 146 -6.18 4.48 12.13
CA ASN A 146 -7.54 4.99 12.01
C ASN A 146 -8.18 5.30 13.38
N SER A 147 -7.71 4.67 14.46
CA SER A 147 -8.12 5.03 15.83
C SER A 147 -7.70 6.44 16.26
N LEU A 148 -6.77 7.07 15.54
CA LEU A 148 -6.37 8.46 15.75
C LEU A 148 -7.31 9.46 15.08
N ALA A 149 -8.28 8.99 14.27
CA ALA A 149 -9.28 9.83 13.60
C ALA A 149 -8.67 11.02 12.84
N LEU A 150 -7.57 10.77 12.12
CA LEU A 150 -6.91 11.75 11.27
C LEU A 150 -7.83 12.13 10.11
N ASP A 151 -7.89 13.41 9.78
CA ASP A 151 -8.49 13.88 8.54
C ASP A 151 -7.47 13.89 7.38
N ASP A 152 -7.92 14.25 6.18
CA ASP A 152 -7.08 14.28 4.99
C ASP A 152 -5.90 15.26 5.12
N SER A 153 -6.05 16.35 5.88
CA SER A 153 -5.00 17.33 6.08
C SER A 153 -3.93 16.86 7.06
N ASP A 154 -4.33 16.17 8.13
CA ASP A 154 -3.40 15.50 9.04
C ASP A 154 -2.63 14.40 8.30
N LEU A 155 -3.33 13.60 7.50
CA LEU A 155 -2.76 12.49 6.75
C LEU A 155 -1.74 12.99 5.71
N ALA A 156 -2.07 14.05 4.96
CA ALA A 156 -1.15 14.65 4.01
C ALA A 156 0.15 15.13 4.68
N LEU A 157 0.06 15.79 5.83
CA LEU A 157 1.23 16.23 6.59
C LEU A 157 2.03 15.06 7.17
N PHE A 158 1.35 14.00 7.59
CA PHE A 158 2.02 12.79 8.07
C PHE A 158 2.77 12.07 6.94
N VAL A 159 2.18 11.96 5.74
CA VAL A 159 2.86 11.42 4.55
C VAL A 159 4.05 12.28 4.14
N ALA A 160 3.93 13.62 4.16
CA ALA A 160 5.06 14.52 3.92
C ALA A 160 6.19 14.29 4.94
N THR A 161 5.83 14.08 6.21
CA THR A 161 6.80 13.74 7.27
C THR A 161 7.52 12.44 6.94
N ILE A 162 6.80 11.38 6.60
CA ILE A 162 7.37 10.07 6.25
C ILE A 162 8.41 10.21 5.13
N ILE A 163 8.04 10.87 4.02
CA ILE A 163 8.91 11.03 2.85
C ILE A 163 10.21 11.78 3.23
N CYS A 164 10.11 12.80 4.08
CA CYS A 164 11.27 13.61 4.47
C CYS A 164 12.14 12.99 5.57
N TRP A 165 11.68 11.98 6.31
CA TRP A 165 12.26 11.58 7.60
C TRP A 165 13.17 10.34 7.58
N LEU A 166 13.46 9.78 6.40
CA LEU A 166 14.10 8.45 6.32
C LEU A 166 15.61 8.45 6.08
N VAL A 167 16.22 9.60 5.78
CA VAL A 167 17.65 9.62 5.45
C VAL A 167 18.34 10.75 6.20
N ASN A 168 19.41 10.40 6.92
CA ASN A 168 20.28 11.33 7.64
C ASN A 168 21.26 11.98 6.65
N VAL A 169 20.72 12.64 5.61
CA VAL A 169 21.49 13.46 4.69
C VAL A 169 21.60 14.83 5.34
N SER A 170 22.83 15.30 5.58
CA SER A 170 23.10 16.59 6.23
C SER A 170 22.44 17.80 5.53
N ASN A 171 21.96 17.62 4.30
CA ASN A 171 21.27 18.66 3.51
C ASN A 171 19.72 18.64 3.66
N VAL A 172 19.14 17.68 4.39
CA VAL A 172 17.68 17.50 4.52
C VAL A 172 17.15 17.99 5.88
N GLU A 173 18.03 18.30 6.83
CA GLU A 173 17.66 18.74 8.19
C GLU A 173 16.72 19.96 8.19
N GLN A 174 17.01 20.97 7.36
CA GLN A 174 16.17 22.17 7.28
C GLN A 174 14.77 21.86 6.73
N LEU A 175 14.67 20.91 5.80
CA LEU A 175 13.37 20.44 5.28
C LEU A 175 12.60 19.69 6.36
N GLN A 176 13.25 18.79 7.08
CA GLN A 176 12.66 18.03 8.19
C GLN A 176 12.15 18.95 9.31
N GLU A 177 12.94 19.95 9.72
CA GLU A 177 12.53 20.92 10.74
C GLU A 177 11.29 21.71 10.30
N SER A 178 11.26 22.16 9.05
CA SER A 178 10.12 22.88 8.48
C SER A 178 8.85 22.02 8.47
N VAL A 179 8.95 20.76 8.02
CA VAL A 179 7.82 19.83 7.98
C VAL A 179 7.32 19.49 9.38
N VAL A 180 8.22 19.20 10.34
CA VAL A 180 7.84 18.93 11.73
C VAL A 180 7.16 20.14 12.37
N LEU A 181 7.66 21.35 12.12
CA LEU A 181 7.03 22.56 12.62
C LEU A 181 5.62 22.72 12.03
N ALA A 182 5.45 22.50 10.73
CA ALA A 182 4.15 22.57 10.06
C ALA A 182 3.16 21.55 10.65
N VAL A 183 3.57 20.28 10.81
CA VAL A 183 2.76 19.22 11.42
C VAL A 183 2.38 19.59 12.84
N ARG A 184 3.34 20.07 13.65
CA ARG A 184 3.10 20.45 15.04
C ARG A 184 2.07 21.58 15.14
N LEU A 185 2.21 22.62 14.33
CA LEU A 185 1.27 23.74 14.32
C LEU A 185 -0.12 23.32 13.84
N HIS A 186 -0.19 22.48 12.80
CA HIS A 186 -1.44 21.96 12.28
C HIS A 186 -2.19 21.10 13.31
N ILE A 187 -1.51 20.11 13.91
CA ILE A 187 -2.10 19.22 14.91
C ILE A 187 -2.58 20.02 16.13
N LEU A 188 -1.82 21.02 16.60
CA LEU A 188 -2.24 21.87 17.71
C LEU A 188 -3.49 22.71 17.39
N ALA A 189 -3.67 23.10 16.13
CA ALA A 189 -4.81 23.89 15.68
C ALA A 189 -6.06 23.03 15.40
N ASN A 190 -5.87 21.86 14.79
CA ASN A 190 -6.94 20.98 14.32
C ASN A 190 -7.43 20.01 15.42
N HIS A 191 -6.53 19.62 16.33
CA HIS A 191 -6.81 18.70 17.44
C HIS A 191 -6.43 19.30 18.80
N PRO A 192 -7.03 20.45 19.21
CA PRO A 192 -6.65 21.14 20.44
C PRO A 192 -6.84 20.29 21.71
N ASP A 193 -7.72 19.29 21.66
CA ASP A 193 -8.04 18.41 22.78
C ASP A 193 -7.13 17.16 22.89
N ASP A 194 -6.36 16.81 21.84
CA ASP A 194 -5.42 15.66 21.86
C ASP A 194 -3.96 16.12 21.81
N THR A 195 -3.46 16.57 22.95
CA THR A 195 -2.06 17.02 23.11
C THR A 195 -1.02 15.93 22.86
N PHE A 196 -1.43 14.66 22.79
CA PHE A 196 -0.54 13.51 22.55
C PHE A 196 -0.63 12.99 21.11
N LEU A 197 -1.42 13.60 20.22
CA LEU A 197 -1.58 13.14 18.85
C LEU A 197 -0.25 13.12 18.07
N LEU A 198 0.53 14.20 18.13
CA LEU A 198 1.84 14.25 17.47
C LEU A 198 2.81 13.15 17.97
N PRO A 199 3.03 12.97 19.29
CA PRO A 199 3.79 11.83 19.79
C PRO A 199 3.26 10.46 19.32
N LYS A 200 1.94 10.25 19.29
CA LYS A 200 1.33 9.00 18.79
C LYS A 200 1.62 8.78 17.30
N LEU A 201 1.58 9.83 16.48
CA LEU A 201 1.93 9.80 15.07
C LEU A 201 3.40 9.46 14.85
N LEU A 202 4.31 10.11 15.58
CA LEU A 202 5.74 9.83 15.48
C LEU A 202 6.07 8.39 15.88
N GLN A 203 5.35 7.81 16.85
CA GLN A 203 5.49 6.39 17.18
C GLN A 203 5.12 5.48 16.00
N LYS A 204 4.19 5.88 15.12
CA LYS A 204 3.80 5.08 13.93
C LYS A 204 4.93 4.94 12.91
N LEU A 205 5.87 5.88 12.85
CA LEU A 205 7.04 5.78 11.96
C LEU A 205 7.88 4.54 12.25
N ALA A 206 8.07 4.18 13.52
CA ALA A 206 8.82 2.97 13.88
C ALA A 206 8.07 1.69 13.43
N TYR A 207 6.76 1.65 13.62
CA TYR A 207 5.93 0.53 13.17
C TYR A 207 5.90 0.40 11.64
N LEU A 208 5.91 1.52 10.91
CA LEU A 208 5.97 1.51 9.44
C LEU A 208 7.27 0.87 8.95
N ARG A 209 8.43 1.22 9.53
CA ARG A 209 9.72 0.61 9.17
C ARG A 209 9.74 -0.90 9.35
N GLU A 210 9.19 -1.39 10.46
CA GLU A 210 9.04 -2.82 10.73
C GLU A 210 8.12 -3.47 9.68
N LEU A 211 6.98 -2.84 9.41
CA LEU A 211 5.99 -3.33 8.43
C LEU A 211 6.54 -3.39 7.00
N VAL A 212 7.36 -2.42 6.57
CA VAL A 212 8.05 -2.44 5.27
C VAL A 212 9.09 -3.56 5.22
N THR A 213 9.81 -3.79 6.31
CA THR A 213 10.80 -4.87 6.40
C THR A 213 10.14 -6.25 6.30
N GLU A 214 9.06 -6.48 7.04
CA GLU A 214 8.27 -7.72 6.93
C GLU A 214 7.67 -7.90 5.54
N HIS A 215 7.16 -6.82 4.92
CA HIS A 215 6.62 -6.88 3.57
C HIS A 215 7.69 -7.26 2.54
N ALA A 216 8.88 -6.66 2.62
CA ALA A 216 9.99 -6.97 1.72
C ALA A 216 10.41 -8.45 1.81
N GLN A 217 10.43 -9.02 3.03
CA GLN A 217 10.71 -10.44 3.24
C GLN A 217 9.66 -11.34 2.58
N LEU A 218 8.37 -11.03 2.74
CA LEU A 218 7.30 -11.80 2.08
C LEU A 218 7.37 -11.70 0.56
N VAL A 219 7.68 -10.52 0.02
CA VAL A 219 7.87 -10.34 -1.43
C VAL A 219 9.04 -11.18 -1.95
N GLN A 220 10.16 -11.26 -1.22
CA GLN A 220 11.27 -12.14 -1.58
C GLN A 220 10.90 -13.63 -1.53
N GLU A 221 10.00 -14.04 -0.63
CA GLU A 221 9.50 -15.42 -0.61
C GLU A 221 8.60 -15.69 -1.83
N ILE A 222 7.71 -14.76 -2.20
CA ILE A 222 6.89 -14.85 -3.43
C ILE A 222 7.78 -15.03 -4.66
N GLU A 223 8.83 -14.21 -4.80
CA GLU A 223 9.77 -14.32 -5.93
C GLU A 223 10.50 -15.67 -6.02
N LYS A 224 10.65 -16.39 -4.90
CA LYS A 224 11.31 -17.72 -4.89
C LYS A 224 10.33 -18.85 -5.18
N THR A 225 9.09 -18.72 -4.74
CA THR A 225 8.09 -19.80 -4.82
C THR A 225 7.25 -19.75 -6.09
N GLU A 226 7.05 -18.56 -6.64
CA GLU A 226 6.20 -18.31 -7.81
C GLU A 226 7.03 -17.83 -9.00
N ASP A 227 6.66 -18.21 -10.23
CA ASP A 227 7.25 -17.66 -11.47
C ASP A 227 6.72 -16.24 -11.78
N THR A 228 6.37 -15.49 -10.74
CA THR A 228 5.86 -14.12 -10.85
C THR A 228 7.03 -13.14 -10.82
N SER A 229 7.26 -12.46 -11.95
CA SER A 229 8.24 -11.38 -12.00
C SER A 229 7.72 -10.11 -11.31
N LEU A 230 8.57 -9.48 -10.49
CA LEU A 230 8.30 -8.14 -9.99
C LEU A 230 8.40 -7.10 -11.11
N HIS A 231 7.52 -6.10 -11.04
CA HIS A 231 7.59 -4.93 -11.91
C HIS A 231 8.96 -4.23 -11.77
N PRO A 232 9.59 -3.72 -12.86
CA PRO A 232 10.94 -3.14 -12.80
C PRO A 232 11.14 -2.02 -11.76
N ILE A 233 10.12 -1.19 -11.55
CA ILE A 233 10.16 -0.12 -10.53
C ILE A 233 10.24 -0.70 -9.10
N LEU A 234 9.56 -1.82 -8.83
CA LEU A 234 9.59 -2.50 -7.54
C LEU A 234 10.97 -3.09 -7.31
N GLN A 235 11.53 -3.73 -8.33
CA GLN A 235 12.90 -4.26 -8.28
C GLN A 235 13.91 -3.15 -7.95
N GLU A 236 13.78 -1.96 -8.55
CA GLU A 236 14.65 -0.83 -8.24
C GLU A 236 14.49 -0.30 -6.81
N ILE A 237 13.26 -0.27 -6.30
CA ILE A 237 12.99 0.17 -4.92
C ILE A 237 13.56 -0.84 -3.93
N TYR A 238 13.33 -2.13 -4.14
CA TYR A 238 13.83 -3.20 -3.28
C TYR A 238 15.34 -3.43 -3.40
N ARG A 239 15.95 -3.10 -4.54
CA ARG A 239 17.40 -3.20 -4.74
C ARG A 239 18.11 -2.38 -3.67
N ASP A 240 18.99 -3.01 -2.89
CA ASP A 240 19.74 -2.38 -1.80
C ASP A 240 18.90 -1.84 -0.62
N MET A 241 17.61 -2.15 -0.56
CA MET A 241 16.75 -1.72 0.56
C MET A 241 17.00 -2.56 1.84
N TYR A 242 17.63 -3.74 1.69
CA TYR A 242 18.06 -4.66 2.76
C TYR A 242 19.28 -5.48 2.35
#